data_AF-A0A2W1K5U8-F1
#
_entry.id   AF-A0A2W1K5U8-F1
#
_cell.length_a   1.000
_cell.length_b   1.000
_cell.length_c   1.000
_cell.angle_alpha   90.00
_cell.angle_beta   90.00
_cell.angle_gamma   90.00
#
_symmetry.space_group_name_H-M   'P 1'
#
loop_
_entity.id
_entity.type
_entity.pdbx_description
1 polymer ?
#
loop_
_entity_poly.entity_id
_entity_poly.type
_entity_poly.pdbx_seq_one_letter_code
_entity_poly.pdbx_strand_id
1 'polypeptide(L)'
;MRYRVIIPENYRAKRFSCWSRRSIIKRRTILAHHEVLFSIPAQHPVFAGHFPGHPIVPGVMLIDEVIHTVESTTGQAMTTGGHITMAKFYSPASPGEVLTLCFDTRADASIAFEIHANNRRIAAGDLSPAAKTSTC
;
A
#
# COMPACT_ATOMS: atom_id res chain seq x y z
N MET A 1 5.44 -15.37 3.95
CA MET A 1 5.97 -16.02 2.74
C MET A 1 6.40 -14.91 1.81
N ARG A 2 7.71 -14.69 1.62
CA ARG A 2 8.23 -13.47 0.97
C ARG A 2 8.24 -13.66 -0.54
N TYR A 3 7.45 -12.86 -1.25
CA TYR A 3 7.54 -12.74 -2.70
C TYR A 3 8.40 -11.53 -3.05
N ARG A 4 9.22 -11.67 -4.10
CA ARG A 4 10.07 -10.58 -4.58
C ARG A 4 9.18 -9.60 -5.33
N VAL A 5 9.31 -8.31 -5.02
CA VAL A 5 8.85 -7.23 -5.89
C VAL A 5 9.61 -7.37 -7.21
N ILE A 6 8.95 -7.86 -8.26
CA ILE A 6 9.52 -7.97 -9.60
C ILE A 6 8.84 -6.92 -10.45
N ILE A 7 9.56 -5.84 -10.74
CA ILE A 7 9.16 -4.88 -11.77
C ILE A 7 9.68 -5.44 -13.09
N PRO A 8 8.83 -5.71 -14.10
CA PRO A 8 9.29 -6.08 -15.43
C PRO A 8 10.23 -4.99 -15.97
N GLU A 9 11.36 -5.39 -16.56
CA GLU A 9 12.44 -4.49 -17.02
C GLU A 9 11.96 -3.41 -18.01
N ASN A 10 10.79 -3.62 -18.65
CA ASN A 10 10.17 -2.70 -19.60
C ASN A 10 8.86 -2.04 -19.07
N TYR A 11 8.56 -2.13 -17.77
CA TYR A 11 7.35 -1.50 -17.23
C TYR A 11 7.49 0.03 -17.21
N ARG A 12 6.77 0.69 -18.14
CA ARG A 12 6.64 2.14 -18.14
C ARG A 12 5.48 2.53 -17.21
N ALA A 13 5.81 2.89 -15.97
CA ALA A 13 4.84 3.48 -15.05
C ALA A 13 4.15 4.66 -15.75
N LYS A 14 2.86 4.52 -16.04
CA LYS A 14 2.06 5.70 -16.29
C LYS A 14 1.98 6.39 -14.93
N ARG A 15 2.54 7.60 -14.81
CA ARG A 15 2.38 8.43 -13.61
C ARG A 15 0.89 8.66 -13.40
N PHE A 16 0.29 7.87 -12.53
CA PHE A 16 -1.08 8.11 -12.10
C PHE A 16 -0.99 9.19 -11.03
N SER A 17 -1.77 10.26 -11.18
CA SER A 17 -1.91 11.19 -10.07
C SER A 17 -2.65 10.43 -8.97
N CYS A 18 -1.90 9.90 -8.02
CA CYS A 18 -2.40 9.14 -6.87
C CYS A 18 -3.39 9.96 -6.01
N TRP A 19 -3.51 11.25 -6.32
CA TRP A 19 -4.43 12.19 -5.73
C TRP A 19 -5.23 12.93 -6.83
N SER A 20 -6.22 12.29 -7.46
CA SER A 20 -7.16 12.98 -8.37
C SER A 20 -8.51 13.31 -7.72
N ARG A 21 -8.47 14.09 -6.63
CA ARG A 21 -9.47 15.11 -6.21
C ARG A 21 -9.18 15.54 -4.77
N ARG A 22 -8.64 16.75 -4.61
CA ARG A 22 -8.50 17.41 -3.31
C ARG A 22 -9.89 17.72 -2.76
N SER A 23 -10.35 16.92 -1.80
CA SER A 23 -11.32 17.41 -0.82
C SER A 23 -10.62 18.45 0.05
N ILE A 24 -11.20 19.63 0.10
CA ILE A 24 -10.68 20.89 0.67
C ILE A 24 -10.56 20.88 2.21
N ILE A 25 -10.69 19.73 2.88
CA ILE A 25 -10.81 19.70 4.35
C ILE A 25 -9.66 18.91 4.98
N LYS A 26 -8.80 19.66 5.69
CA LYS A 26 -7.58 19.31 6.45
C LYS A 26 -6.32 19.08 5.63
N ARG A 27 -5.60 20.18 5.37
CA ARG A 27 -4.15 20.16 5.15
C ARG A 27 -3.45 19.67 6.42
N ARG A 28 -3.37 18.35 6.63
CA ARG A 28 -2.24 17.79 7.40
C ARG A 28 -1.03 17.90 6.48
N THR A 29 -0.04 18.67 6.87
CA THR A 29 1.17 18.93 6.07
C THR A 29 1.80 17.60 5.66
N ILE A 30 1.86 17.35 4.35
CA ILE A 30 2.61 16.22 3.77
C ILE A 30 4.09 16.58 3.89
N LEU A 31 4.86 15.69 4.51
CA LEU A 31 6.31 15.81 4.66
C LEU A 31 7.05 15.14 3.51
N ALA A 32 6.54 14.01 3.03
CA ALA A 32 7.13 13.25 1.93
C ALA A 32 6.06 12.48 1.16
N HIS A 33 6.28 12.30 -0.14
CA HIS A 33 5.45 11.50 -1.04
C HIS A 33 6.31 10.40 -1.66
N HIS A 34 5.80 9.18 -1.68
CA HIS A 34 6.48 8.01 -2.23
C HIS A 34 5.56 7.26 -3.19
N GLU A 35 6.14 6.67 -4.22
CA GLU A 35 5.46 5.83 -5.22
C GLU A 35 6.34 4.60 -5.48
N VAL A 36 5.77 3.41 -5.28
CA VAL A 36 6.46 2.13 -5.39
C VAL A 36 5.60 1.15 -6.17
N LEU A 37 6.23 0.42 -7.09
CA LEU A 37 5.56 -0.63 -7.87
C LEU A 37 5.77 -1.98 -7.22
N PHE A 38 4.74 -2.81 -7.22
CA PHE A 38 4.83 -4.19 -6.76
C PHE A 38 3.83 -5.10 -7.49
N SER A 39 4.01 -6.41 -7.32
CA SER A 39 3.07 -7.42 -7.81
C SER A 39 3.17 -8.67 -6.94
N ILE A 40 2.06 -9.38 -6.75
CA ILE A 40 2.06 -10.69 -6.10
C ILE A 40 2.18 -11.77 -7.19
N PRO A 41 3.22 -12.63 -7.19
CA PRO A 41 3.45 -13.61 -8.25
C PRO A 41 2.23 -14.52 -8.48
N ALA A 42 1.82 -14.73 -9.73
CA ALA A 42 0.62 -15.51 -10.05
C ALA A 42 0.68 -16.97 -9.57
N GLN A 43 1.89 -17.50 -9.35
CA GLN A 43 2.15 -18.84 -8.84
C GLN A 43 2.14 -18.92 -7.31
N HIS A 44 1.81 -17.83 -6.60
CA HIS A 44 1.78 -17.82 -5.14
C HIS A 44 0.70 -18.78 -4.61
N PRO A 45 1.01 -19.66 -3.64
CA PRO A 45 0.10 -20.72 -3.19
C PRO A 45 -1.20 -20.20 -2.57
N VAL A 46 -1.22 -18.94 -2.13
CA VAL A 46 -2.43 -18.29 -1.58
C VAL A 46 -3.62 -18.33 -2.55
N PHE A 47 -3.36 -18.37 -3.86
CA PHE A 47 -4.41 -18.39 -4.88
C PHE A 47 -5.07 -19.75 -5.06
N ALA A 48 -4.46 -20.84 -4.59
CA ALA A 48 -5.01 -22.19 -4.73
C ALA A 48 -6.38 -22.34 -4.03
N GLY A 49 -6.71 -21.47 -3.07
CA GLY A 49 -8.01 -21.43 -2.39
C GLY A 49 -8.66 -20.05 -2.37
N HIS A 50 -8.16 -19.06 -3.11
CA HIS A 50 -8.61 -17.67 -2.99
C HIS A 50 -8.78 -16.95 -4.34
N PHE A 51 -9.89 -17.14 -5.06
CA PHE A 51 -10.96 -18.13 -4.86
C PHE A 51 -10.90 -19.17 -6.01
N PRO A 52 -11.36 -20.41 -5.82
CA PRO A 52 -11.39 -21.40 -6.89
C PRO A 52 -12.11 -20.85 -8.14
N GLY A 53 -11.45 -20.93 -9.31
CA GLY A 53 -11.96 -20.40 -10.58
C GLY A 53 -11.81 -18.88 -10.79
N HIS A 54 -11.71 -18.10 -9.71
CA HIS A 54 -11.58 -16.64 -9.76
C HIS A 54 -10.57 -16.13 -8.71
N PRO A 55 -9.26 -16.36 -8.93
CA PRO A 55 -8.25 -15.99 -7.96
C PRO A 55 -8.12 -14.47 -7.85
N ILE A 56 -8.06 -13.96 -6.62
CA ILE A 56 -7.81 -12.54 -6.33
C ILE A 56 -6.76 -12.42 -5.23
N VAL A 57 -6.09 -11.27 -5.18
CA VAL A 57 -5.17 -10.93 -4.11
C VAL A 57 -5.94 -10.72 -2.80
N PRO A 58 -5.59 -11.45 -1.72
CA PRO A 58 -6.17 -11.20 -0.41
C PRO A 58 -5.85 -9.79 0.09
N GLY A 59 -6.83 -9.11 0.68
CA GLY A 59 -6.63 -7.76 1.22
C GLY A 59 -5.49 -7.68 2.26
N VAL A 60 -5.29 -8.73 3.06
CA VAL A 60 -4.19 -8.79 4.03
C VAL A 60 -2.81 -8.74 3.38
N MET A 61 -2.62 -9.31 2.18
CA MET A 61 -1.33 -9.25 1.49
C MET A 61 -1.04 -7.85 0.95
N LEU A 62 -2.07 -7.12 0.53
CA LEU A 62 -1.93 -5.71 0.14
C LEU A 62 -1.50 -4.86 1.33
N ILE A 63 -2.08 -5.10 2.51
CA ILE A 63 -1.74 -4.37 3.73
C ILE A 63 -0.33 -4.72 4.22
N ASP A 64 0.05 -6.00 4.18
CA ASP A 64 1.41 -6.46 4.50
C ASP A 64 2.45 -5.75 3.63
N GLU A 65 2.19 -5.64 2.32
CA GLU A 65 3.09 -4.93 1.40
C GLU A 65 3.15 -3.42 1.69
N VAL A 66 2.02 -2.78 2.03
CA VAL A 66 2.01 -1.37 2.43
C VAL A 66 2.89 -1.16 3.66
N ILE A 67 2.70 -1.96 4.70
CA ILE A 67 3.45 -1.86 5.96
C ILE A 67 4.95 -2.04 5.68
N HIS A 68 5.32 -3.11 4.98
CA HIS A 68 6.71 -3.40 4.66
C HIS A 68 7.37 -2.30 3.80
N THR A 69 6.66 -1.81 2.78
CA THR A 69 7.18 -0.75 1.90
C THR A 69 7.35 0.56 2.67
N VAL A 70 6.40 0.91 3.53
CA VAL A 70 6.49 2.09 4.38
C VAL A 70 7.68 1.97 5.34
N GLU A 71 7.83 0.85 6.05
CA GLU A 71 8.94 0.63 6.98
C GLU A 71 10.29 0.71 6.29
N SER A 72 10.45 0.04 5.14
CA SER A 72 11.70 0.02 4.38
C SER A 72 12.04 1.36 3.73
N THR A 73 11.02 2.15 3.34
CA THR A 73 11.23 3.45 2.67
C THR A 73 11.45 4.59 3.68
N THR A 74 10.75 4.57 4.81
CA THR A 74 10.75 5.69 5.78
C THR A 74 11.60 5.43 7.01
N GLY A 75 11.96 4.17 7.29
CA GLY A 75 12.59 3.75 8.54
C GLY A 75 11.65 3.79 9.75
N GLN A 76 10.37 4.16 9.57
CA GLN A 76 9.39 4.25 10.64
C GLN A 76 8.80 2.88 10.92
N ALA A 77 8.98 2.36 12.13
CA ALA A 77 8.39 1.10 12.57
C ALA A 77 6.85 1.19 12.62
N MET A 78 6.19 0.25 11.97
CA MET A 78 4.73 0.13 11.90
C MET A 78 4.23 -1.18 12.51
N THR A 79 5.02 -2.25 12.39
CA THR A 79 4.71 -3.58 12.92
C THR A 79 4.73 -3.61 14.46
N THR A 80 5.59 -2.79 15.08
CA THR A 80 5.70 -2.70 16.54
C THR A 80 4.85 -1.54 17.07
N GLY A 81 3.63 -1.84 17.53
CA GLY A 81 2.74 -0.88 18.20
C GLY A 81 2.03 0.12 17.28
N GLY A 82 2.27 0.06 15.96
CA GLY A 82 1.46 0.78 14.98
C GLY A 82 0.09 0.12 14.79
N HIS A 83 -0.81 0.84 14.13
CA HIS A 83 -2.14 0.34 13.82
C HIS A 83 -2.67 0.87 12.49
N ILE A 84 -3.51 0.05 11.86
CA ILE A 84 -4.28 0.43 10.67
C ILE A 84 -5.51 1.17 11.18
N THR A 85 -5.56 2.48 10.99
CA THR A 85 -6.71 3.30 11.40
C THR A 85 -7.89 3.15 10.43
N MET A 86 -7.58 2.91 9.15
CA MET A 86 -8.57 2.64 8.11
C MET A 86 -7.92 1.82 6.99
N ALA A 87 -8.66 0.85 6.46
CA ALA A 87 -8.36 0.21 5.18
C ALA A 87 -9.67 -0.03 4.41
N LYS A 88 -9.71 0.39 3.15
CA LYS A 88 -10.85 0.20 2.24
C LYS A 88 -10.36 -0.46 0.97
N PHE A 89 -11.05 -1.50 0.53
CA PHE A 89 -10.78 -2.24 -0.70
C PHE A 89 -11.90 -1.96 -1.70
N TYR A 90 -11.57 -1.31 -2.82
CA TYR A 90 -12.56 -0.82 -3.80
C TYR A 90 -12.74 -1.79 -4.97
N SER A 91 -11.70 -2.53 -5.34
CA SER A 91 -11.76 -3.53 -6.39
C SER A 91 -10.66 -4.58 -6.22
N PRO A 92 -10.86 -5.83 -6.70
CA PRO A 92 -9.92 -6.92 -6.48
C PRO A 92 -8.67 -6.79 -7.36
N ALA A 93 -7.47 -6.99 -6.81
CA ALA A 93 -6.28 -7.16 -7.65
C ALA A 93 -6.17 -8.61 -8.14
N SER A 94 -5.73 -8.80 -9.38
CA SER A 94 -5.52 -10.12 -9.97
C SER A 94 -4.13 -10.68 -9.63
N PRO A 95 -3.94 -12.01 -9.61
CA PRO A 95 -2.61 -12.62 -9.51
C PRO A 95 -1.66 -12.09 -10.60
N GLY A 96 -0.46 -11.66 -10.21
CA GLY A 96 0.54 -11.11 -11.11
C GLY A 96 0.23 -9.70 -11.64
N GLU A 97 -0.88 -9.08 -11.25
CA GLU A 97 -1.19 -7.70 -11.66
C GLU A 97 -0.17 -6.73 -11.06
N VAL A 98 0.35 -5.82 -11.90
CA VAL A 98 1.27 -4.76 -11.44
C VAL A 98 0.48 -3.66 -10.76
N LEU A 99 0.84 -3.40 -9.51
CA LEU A 99 0.21 -2.45 -8.63
C LEU A 99 1.15 -1.28 -8.33
N THR A 100 0.57 -0.10 -8.15
CA THR A 100 1.25 1.11 -7.73
C THR A 100 0.77 1.45 -6.33
N LEU A 101 1.66 1.37 -5.34
CA LEU A 101 1.46 1.89 -4.01
C LEU A 101 2.00 3.32 -3.98
N CYS A 102 1.14 4.28 -3.65
CA CYS A 102 1.60 5.61 -3.27
C CYS A 102 1.20 5.92 -1.84
N PHE A 103 2.09 6.58 -1.12
CA PHE A 103 1.82 6.97 0.24
C PHE A 103 2.50 8.27 0.62
N ASP A 104 1.86 8.99 1.55
CA ASP A 104 2.33 10.26 2.08
C ASP A 104 2.62 10.12 3.56
N THR A 105 3.80 10.57 3.98
CA THR A 105 4.11 10.79 5.39
C THR A 105 3.59 12.16 5.81
N ARG A 106 2.74 12.19 6.85
CA ARG A 106 2.18 13.42 7.42
C ARG A 106 3.01 13.92 8.60
N ALA A 107 2.81 15.17 8.99
CA ALA A 107 3.50 15.80 10.12
C ALA A 107 3.35 15.07 11.46
N ASP A 108 2.25 14.35 11.67
CA ASP A 108 2.01 13.52 12.86
C ASP A 108 2.57 12.09 12.73
N ALA A 109 3.43 11.86 11.74
CA ALA A 109 3.99 10.57 11.36
C ALA A 109 2.96 9.54 10.87
N SER A 110 1.67 9.90 10.75
CA SER A 110 0.68 9.02 10.11
C SER A 110 0.94 8.94 8.61
N ILE A 111 0.59 7.80 8.03
CA ILE A 111 0.76 7.51 6.61
C ILE A 111 -0.61 7.40 5.96
N ALA A 112 -0.85 8.17 4.90
CA ALA A 112 -1.97 7.96 3.99
C ALA A 112 -1.49 7.12 2.83
N PHE A 113 -2.19 6.06 2.43
CA PHE A 113 -1.81 5.25 1.28
C PHE A 113 -2.96 5.01 0.30
N GLU A 114 -2.61 4.83 -0.96
CA GLU A 114 -3.48 4.30 -2.01
C GLU A 114 -2.74 3.24 -2.84
N ILE A 115 -3.48 2.22 -3.27
CA ILE A 115 -3.01 1.19 -4.19
C ILE A 115 -3.86 1.27 -5.46
N HIS A 116 -3.20 1.32 -6.61
CA HIS A 116 -3.84 1.38 -7.92
C HIS A 116 -3.33 0.26 -8.84
N ALA A 117 -4.20 -0.21 -9.73
CA ALA A 117 -3.84 -1.00 -10.89
C ALA A 117 -4.29 -0.23 -12.13
N ASN A 118 -3.34 0.37 -12.85
CA ASN A 118 -3.66 1.32 -13.90
C ASN A 118 -4.61 2.44 -13.37
N ASN A 119 -5.77 2.63 -14.01
CA ASN A 119 -6.78 3.63 -13.62
C ASN A 119 -7.74 3.15 -12.50
N ARG A 120 -7.52 1.94 -11.96
CA ARG A 120 -8.46 1.29 -11.05
C ARG A 120 -7.91 1.34 -9.63
N ARG A 121 -8.67 1.97 -8.74
CA ARG A 121 -8.34 2.02 -7.31
C ARG A 121 -8.58 0.64 -6.69
N ILE A 122 -7.53 0.06 -6.13
CA ILE A 122 -7.56 -1.26 -5.49
C ILE A 122 -7.87 -1.08 -4.01
N ALA A 123 -7.06 -0.29 -3.30
CA ALA A 123 -7.22 -0.05 -1.88
C ALA A 123 -6.78 1.36 -1.49
N ALA A 124 -7.24 1.82 -0.33
CA ALA A 124 -6.70 3.02 0.31
C ALA A 124 -6.89 2.95 1.82
N GLY A 125 -6.07 3.69 2.55
CA GLY A 125 -6.14 3.67 4.00
C GLY A 125 -5.19 4.64 4.69
N ASP A 126 -5.16 4.51 6.00
CA ASP A 126 -4.38 5.34 6.90
C ASP A 126 -3.71 4.45 7.95
N LEU A 127 -2.40 4.56 8.08
CA LEU A 127 -1.60 3.91 9.13
C LEU A 127 -1.13 4.95 10.13
N SER A 128 -1.01 4.55 11.39
CA SER A 128 -0.33 5.35 12.41
C SER A 128 0.73 4.52 13.11
N PRO A 129 1.92 5.10 13.35
CA PRO A 129 2.94 4.45 14.16
C PRO A 129 2.48 4.32 15.61
N ALA A 130 3.22 3.53 16.39
CA ALA A 130 3.10 3.55 17.83
C ALA A 130 3.27 4.99 18.35
N ALA A 131 2.50 5.35 19.38
CA ALA A 131 2.81 6.55 20.14
C ALA A 131 4.24 6.45 20.65
N LYS A 132 5.05 7.49 20.44
CA LYS A 132 6.36 7.56 21.10
C LYS A 132 6.07 7.62 22.60
N THR A 133 6.39 6.57 23.33
CA THR A 133 6.45 6.63 24.79
C THR A 133 7.52 7.67 25.13
N SER A 134 7.10 8.85 25.57
CA SER A 134 7.99 9.82 26.19
C SER A 134 8.46 9.21 27.51
N THR A 135 9.68 8.68 27.53
CA THR A 135 10.35 8.36 28.78
C THR A 135 10.65 9.68 29.49
N CYS A 136 10.05 9.88 30.66
CA CYS A 136 10.41 10.96 31.59
C CYS A 136 11.79 10.71 32.20
#